data_AF-A0A4Q2FI44-F1
#
_entry.id   AF-A0A4Q2FI44-F1
#
_cell.length_a   1.000
_cell.length_b   1.000
_cell.length_c   1.000
_cell.angle_alpha   90.00
_cell.angle_beta   90.00
_cell.angle_gamma   90.00
#
_symmetry.space_group_name_H-M   'P 1'
#
loop_
_entity.id
_entity.type
_entity.pdbx_description
1 polymer ?
#
loop_
_entity_poly.entity_id
_entity_poly.type
_entity_poly.pdbx_seq_one_letter_code
_entity_poly.pdbx_strand_id
1 'polypeptide(L)'
;MDFKEKLKNWDKDVSDYNPWKNDKGVRLINDFLKCLIQPNNEFSWIEPNGEKYKPATRYIIPTHVQGDYENAILYQCLYNPGVADSIWKLQDANIHEFIEHAKNEENYLKRLFSDNQNFSEVDVRNKIVQKDNILYQEIELILGKFSKKPDYQSLKEFINRECYYIRSYYSALLGERGKGRTLLDKALNSLLEDWDNLENYQELRICNLELVPFASRKKGDITLSKVPKTFTDFTVSIILKRISNHLKGNSERPVFVFRSRKEWFERINIFINSEFGMSEPFDIANSELIDYFYEFSSQNAVLSRNNILKARRKIREDEFNSGFLSLFK
;
A
#
# COMPACT_ATOMS: atom_id res chain seq x y z
N MET A 1 17.53 -24.86 16.56
CA MET A 1 17.63 -23.68 15.67
C MET A 1 16.63 -22.65 16.16
N ASP A 2 17.13 -21.53 16.66
CA ASP A 2 16.29 -20.40 17.08
C ASP A 2 15.55 -19.80 15.85
N PHE A 3 14.52 -19.00 16.09
CA PHE A 3 13.72 -18.43 15.00
C PHE A 3 14.54 -17.55 14.04
N LYS A 4 15.50 -16.79 14.56
CA LYS A 4 16.33 -15.88 13.76
C LYS A 4 17.18 -16.66 12.75
N GLU A 5 17.74 -17.79 13.17
CA GLU A 5 18.48 -18.71 12.30
C GLU A 5 17.54 -19.39 11.28
N LYS A 6 16.34 -19.83 11.71
CA LYS A 6 15.31 -20.33 10.77
C LYS A 6 14.96 -19.31 9.69
N LEU A 7 14.74 -18.05 10.06
CA LEU A 7 14.41 -16.97 9.15
C LEU A 7 15.58 -16.63 8.23
N LYS A 8 16.80 -16.58 8.78
CA LYS A 8 18.03 -16.37 7.99
C LYS A 8 18.23 -17.48 6.96
N ASN A 9 17.80 -18.72 7.23
CA ASN A 9 17.90 -19.83 6.28
C ASN A 9 16.62 -20.01 5.43
N TRP A 10 15.69 -19.06 5.49
CA TRP A 10 14.45 -19.12 4.70
C TRP A 10 14.71 -18.72 3.25
N ASP A 11 14.72 -19.71 2.37
CA ASP A 11 15.08 -19.53 0.95
C ASP A 11 13.88 -19.57 -0.01
N LYS A 12 12.65 -19.66 0.51
CA LYS A 12 11.44 -19.64 -0.32
C LYS A 12 11.32 -18.37 -1.15
N ASP A 13 10.71 -18.50 -2.33
CA ASP A 13 10.39 -17.37 -3.18
C ASP A 13 9.07 -16.74 -2.72
N VAL A 14 9.05 -15.41 -2.64
CA VAL A 14 7.85 -14.64 -2.33
C VAL A 14 6.79 -14.81 -3.43
N SER A 15 7.20 -15.13 -4.67
CA SER A 15 6.27 -15.41 -5.76
C SER A 15 5.35 -16.60 -5.47
N ASP A 16 5.82 -17.58 -4.69
CA ASP A 16 5.04 -18.77 -4.33
C ASP A 16 3.83 -18.42 -3.45
N TYR A 17 3.90 -17.28 -2.76
CA TYR A 17 2.83 -16.76 -1.93
C TYR A 17 1.93 -15.77 -2.67
N ASN A 18 2.26 -15.38 -3.92
CA ASN A 18 1.52 -14.37 -4.64
C ASN A 18 0.16 -14.91 -5.14
N PRO A 19 -0.98 -14.50 -4.55
CA PRO A 19 -2.29 -15.06 -4.88
C PRO A 19 -2.75 -14.66 -6.28
N TRP A 20 -2.14 -13.64 -6.89
CA TRP A 20 -2.50 -13.11 -8.20
C TRP A 20 -1.77 -13.80 -9.35
N LYS A 21 -0.79 -14.65 -9.05
CA LYS A 21 -0.01 -15.42 -10.05
C LYS A 21 -0.42 -16.90 -10.14
N ASN A 22 -1.15 -17.41 -9.16
CA ASN A 22 -1.64 -18.79 -9.18
C ASN A 22 -2.92 -18.93 -10.03
N ASP A 23 -3.31 -20.17 -10.34
CA ASP A 23 -4.49 -20.47 -11.17
C ASP A 23 -5.78 -19.82 -10.66
N LYS A 24 -5.96 -19.68 -9.34
CA LYS A 24 -7.15 -19.04 -8.77
C LYS A 24 -7.14 -17.52 -9.05
N GLY A 25 -6.01 -16.86 -8.83
CA GLY A 25 -5.84 -15.43 -9.13
C GLY A 25 -5.97 -15.12 -10.61
N VAL A 26 -5.35 -15.93 -11.47
CA VAL A 26 -5.45 -15.83 -12.93
C VAL A 26 -6.91 -15.96 -13.38
N ARG A 27 -7.65 -16.96 -12.87
CA ARG A 27 -9.08 -17.10 -13.18
C ARG A 27 -9.89 -15.90 -12.71
N LEU A 28 -9.63 -15.41 -11.50
CA LEU A 28 -10.34 -14.26 -10.94
C LEU A 28 -10.13 -12.97 -11.78
N ILE A 29 -8.91 -12.72 -12.24
CA ILE A 29 -8.62 -11.59 -13.14
C ILE A 29 -9.32 -11.78 -14.48
N ASN A 30 -9.29 -12.98 -15.06
CA ASN A 30 -9.96 -13.24 -16.33
C ASN A 30 -11.49 -13.12 -16.23
N ASP A 31 -12.08 -13.51 -15.10
CA ASP A 31 -13.51 -13.33 -14.87
C ASP A 31 -13.88 -11.87 -14.68
N PHE A 32 -13.04 -11.08 -14.00
CA PHE A 32 -13.19 -9.62 -13.94
C PHE A 32 -13.21 -9.01 -15.34
N LEU A 33 -12.23 -9.34 -16.18
CA LEU A 33 -12.11 -8.83 -17.55
C LEU A 33 -13.34 -9.17 -18.41
N LYS A 34 -13.87 -10.39 -18.30
CA LYS A 34 -15.13 -10.76 -18.97
C LYS A 34 -16.30 -9.89 -18.50
N CYS A 35 -16.38 -9.62 -17.20
CA CYS A 35 -17.47 -8.82 -16.64
C CYS A 35 -17.39 -7.34 -17.06
N LEU A 36 -16.20 -6.81 -17.38
CA LEU A 36 -16.07 -5.47 -17.95
C LEU A 36 -16.77 -5.31 -19.31
N ILE A 37 -16.86 -6.41 -20.07
CA ILE A 37 -17.44 -6.45 -21.43
C ILE A 37 -18.91 -6.92 -21.38
N GLN A 38 -19.22 -7.87 -20.50
CA GLN A 38 -20.54 -8.48 -20.39
C GLN A 38 -21.18 -8.12 -19.04
N PRO A 39 -22.37 -7.50 -19.01
CA PRO A 39 -23.03 -7.13 -17.77
C PRO A 39 -23.14 -8.31 -16.80
N ASN A 40 -22.49 -8.19 -15.64
CA ASN A 40 -22.52 -9.19 -14.58
C ASN A 40 -22.58 -8.48 -13.22
N ASN A 41 -23.53 -8.90 -12.39
CA ASN A 41 -23.77 -8.36 -11.05
C ASN A 41 -23.41 -9.36 -9.93
N GLU A 42 -22.68 -10.43 -10.25
CA GLU A 42 -22.23 -11.49 -9.33
C GLU A 42 -20.71 -11.47 -9.09
N PHE A 43 -19.93 -10.84 -9.98
CA PHE A 43 -18.48 -10.76 -9.82
C PHE A 43 -18.07 -10.17 -8.46
N SER A 44 -17.02 -10.71 -7.85
CA SER A 44 -16.38 -10.17 -6.66
C SER A 44 -14.95 -10.66 -6.57
N TRP A 45 -14.02 -9.76 -6.27
CA TRP A 45 -12.62 -10.12 -5.99
C TRP A 45 -12.43 -11.02 -4.76
N ILE A 46 -13.43 -11.04 -3.89
CA ILE A 46 -13.41 -11.78 -2.63
C ILE A 46 -14.76 -12.50 -2.46
N GLU A 47 -14.70 -13.79 -2.13
CA GLU A 47 -15.90 -14.60 -1.92
C GLU A 47 -16.72 -14.03 -0.75
N PRO A 48 -18.04 -13.83 -0.92
CA PRO A 48 -18.90 -13.35 0.15
C PRO A 48 -18.99 -14.37 1.27
N ASN A 49 -18.88 -13.91 2.52
CA ASN A 49 -19.15 -14.74 3.70
C ASN A 49 -20.55 -14.41 4.23
N GLY A 50 -21.56 -14.97 3.56
CA GLY A 50 -22.99 -14.74 3.84
C GLY A 50 -23.62 -13.70 2.91
N GLU A 51 -23.24 -12.43 3.03
CA GLU A 51 -23.80 -11.33 2.24
C GLU A 51 -22.84 -10.83 1.16
N LYS A 52 -23.40 -10.35 0.04
CA LYS A 52 -22.64 -9.67 -1.01
C LYS A 52 -21.97 -8.42 -0.44
N TYR A 53 -20.69 -8.24 -0.74
CA TYR A 53 -19.99 -7.00 -0.43
C TYR A 53 -20.58 -5.81 -1.21
N LYS A 54 -20.26 -4.59 -0.77
CA LYS A 54 -20.60 -3.39 -1.53
C LYS A 54 -19.92 -3.38 -2.90
N PRO A 55 -20.53 -2.77 -3.93
CA PRO A 55 -19.97 -2.68 -5.29
C PRO A 55 -18.51 -2.22 -5.31
N ALA A 56 -18.15 -1.22 -4.51
CA ALA A 56 -16.78 -0.73 -4.40
C ALA A 56 -15.77 -1.84 -4.05
N THR A 57 -16.06 -2.68 -3.06
CA THR A 57 -15.20 -3.81 -2.67
C THR A 57 -15.14 -4.90 -3.74
N ARG A 58 -16.24 -5.09 -4.47
CA ARG A 58 -16.40 -6.16 -5.47
C ARG A 58 -15.74 -5.82 -6.80
N TYR A 59 -15.77 -4.56 -7.19
CA TYR A 59 -15.52 -4.13 -8.57
C TYR A 59 -14.27 -3.27 -8.73
N ILE A 60 -13.85 -2.52 -7.70
CA ILE A 60 -12.60 -1.76 -7.78
C ILE A 60 -11.42 -2.74 -7.76
N ILE A 61 -10.48 -2.55 -8.68
CA ILE A 61 -9.27 -3.38 -8.77
C ILE A 61 -8.53 -3.34 -7.42
N PRO A 62 -8.20 -4.50 -6.83
CA PRO A 62 -7.46 -4.57 -5.58
C PRO A 62 -6.15 -3.77 -5.65
N THR A 63 -5.71 -3.21 -4.54
CA THR A 63 -4.40 -2.59 -4.42
C THR A 63 -3.66 -3.34 -3.32
N HIS A 64 -2.70 -4.19 -3.69
CA HIS A 64 -2.03 -5.06 -2.73
C HIS A 64 -0.62 -4.58 -2.41
N VAL A 65 0.14 -4.21 -3.44
CA VAL A 65 1.52 -3.76 -3.33
C VAL A 65 1.76 -2.61 -4.29
N GLN A 66 2.33 -1.51 -3.82
CA GLN A 66 2.65 -0.32 -4.62
C GLN A 66 4.08 0.15 -4.33
N GLY A 67 4.99 -0.17 -5.24
CA GLY A 67 6.43 0.02 -5.09
C GLY A 67 7.20 -1.29 -5.21
N ASP A 68 8.47 -1.22 -5.57
CA ASP A 68 9.35 -2.37 -5.69
C ASP A 68 9.62 -3.02 -4.33
N TYR A 69 8.76 -3.96 -3.96
CA TYR A 69 8.83 -4.65 -2.67
C TYR A 69 10.10 -5.51 -2.52
N GLU A 70 10.81 -5.82 -3.60
CA GLU A 70 12.06 -6.60 -3.55
C GLU A 70 13.23 -5.74 -3.11
N ASN A 71 13.24 -4.45 -3.48
CA ASN A 71 14.36 -3.54 -3.27
C ASN A 71 14.07 -2.37 -2.33
N ALA A 72 12.81 -2.14 -1.96
CA ALA A 72 12.44 -1.08 -1.03
C ALA A 72 13.14 -1.20 0.33
N ILE A 73 13.28 -0.05 0.99
CA ILE A 73 13.79 0.09 2.35
C ILE A 73 12.65 0.44 3.29
N LEU A 74 11.82 1.43 2.94
CA LEU A 74 10.69 1.85 3.76
C LEU A 74 9.39 1.23 3.26
N TYR A 75 8.75 0.45 4.12
CA TYR A 75 7.47 -0.19 3.86
C TYR A 75 6.39 0.46 4.70
N GLN A 76 5.39 1.01 4.04
CA GLN A 76 4.19 1.48 4.68
C GLN A 76 3.13 0.38 4.70
N CYS A 77 2.90 -0.20 5.87
CA CYS A 77 1.99 -1.33 6.07
C CYS A 77 0.60 -0.81 6.48
N LEU A 78 -0.25 -0.64 5.47
CA LEU A 78 -1.62 -0.18 5.58
C LEU A 78 -2.56 -1.38 5.85
N TYR A 79 -3.84 -1.09 6.08
CA TYR A 79 -4.82 -2.16 6.36
C TYR A 79 -5.62 -2.50 5.12
N ASN A 80 -6.29 -1.53 4.52
CA ASN A 80 -6.99 -1.70 3.25
C ASN A 80 -7.05 -0.37 2.47
N PRO A 81 -7.20 -0.41 1.13
CA PRO A 81 -7.44 0.77 0.32
C PRO A 81 -8.75 1.46 0.69
N GLY A 82 -8.68 2.75 1.06
CA GLY A 82 -9.84 3.57 1.38
C GLY A 82 -10.57 4.07 0.14
N VAL A 83 -11.89 4.13 0.17
CA VAL A 83 -12.69 4.78 -0.89
C VAL A 83 -13.55 5.92 -0.35
N ALA A 84 -13.79 6.91 -1.21
CA ALA A 84 -14.66 8.03 -0.91
C ALA A 84 -16.11 7.59 -0.64
N ASP A 85 -16.82 8.37 0.17
CA ASP A 85 -18.21 8.08 0.55
C ASP A 85 -19.17 8.15 -0.64
N SER A 86 -18.88 8.99 -1.64
CA SER A 86 -19.54 9.07 -2.96
C SER A 86 -19.58 7.70 -3.63
N ILE A 87 -18.42 7.04 -3.73
CA ILE A 87 -18.25 5.72 -4.35
C ILE A 87 -18.88 4.62 -3.51
N TRP A 88 -18.73 4.69 -2.19
CA TRP A 88 -19.28 3.69 -1.28
C TRP A 88 -20.82 3.62 -1.31
N LYS A 89 -21.48 4.75 -1.61
CA LYS A 89 -22.93 4.89 -1.69
C LYS A 89 -23.52 4.44 -3.03
N LEU A 90 -22.70 4.18 -4.05
CA LEU A 90 -23.17 3.65 -5.32
C LEU A 90 -23.89 2.31 -5.07
N GLN A 91 -25.09 2.20 -5.63
CA GLN A 91 -25.98 1.06 -5.44
C GLN A 91 -25.53 -0.15 -6.25
N ASP A 92 -26.13 -1.31 -5.97
CA ASP A 92 -25.87 -2.55 -6.70
C ASP A 92 -26.29 -2.40 -8.16
N ALA A 93 -25.28 -2.13 -8.98
CA ALA A 93 -25.32 -2.18 -10.43
C ALA A 93 -24.43 -3.34 -10.92
N ASN A 94 -24.55 -3.70 -12.20
CA ASN A 94 -23.51 -4.54 -12.79
C ASN A 94 -22.17 -3.77 -12.82
N ILE A 95 -21.06 -4.49 -12.97
CA ILE A 95 -19.72 -3.88 -12.90
C ILE A 95 -19.51 -2.74 -13.90
N HIS A 96 -20.10 -2.84 -15.10
CA HIS A 96 -19.98 -1.83 -16.16
C HIS A 96 -20.65 -0.52 -15.74
N GLU A 97 -21.91 -0.58 -15.31
CA GLU A 97 -22.65 0.57 -14.79
C GLU A 97 -21.98 1.18 -13.56
N PHE A 98 -21.52 0.35 -12.62
CA PHE A 98 -20.79 0.84 -11.45
C PHE A 98 -19.56 1.64 -11.87
N ILE A 99 -18.72 1.12 -12.77
CA ILE A 99 -17.51 1.80 -13.21
C ILE A 99 -17.86 3.12 -13.91
N GLU A 100 -18.85 3.15 -14.79
CA GLU A 100 -19.24 4.38 -15.49
C GLU A 100 -19.75 5.46 -14.53
N HIS A 101 -20.55 5.10 -13.53
CA HIS A 101 -20.92 6.04 -12.48
C HIS A 101 -19.71 6.50 -11.66
N ALA A 102 -18.86 5.57 -11.26
CA ALA A 102 -17.74 5.86 -10.37
C ALA A 102 -16.67 6.75 -11.03
N LYS A 103 -16.49 6.65 -12.36
CA LYS A 103 -15.61 7.54 -13.15
C LYS A 103 -16.10 9.00 -13.18
N ASN A 104 -17.39 9.24 -13.00
CA ASN A 104 -17.98 10.58 -12.95
C ASN A 104 -17.89 11.20 -11.55
N GLU A 105 -17.82 10.37 -10.51
CA GLU A 105 -17.71 10.80 -9.12
C GLU A 105 -16.27 11.08 -8.69
N GLU A 106 -15.31 10.25 -9.11
CA GLU A 106 -13.93 10.33 -8.61
C GLU A 106 -12.87 10.23 -9.73
N ASN A 107 -11.97 11.22 -9.75
CA ASN A 107 -10.92 11.31 -10.78
C ASN A 107 -9.94 10.12 -10.75
N TYR A 108 -9.66 9.54 -9.58
CA TYR A 108 -8.79 8.37 -9.50
C TYR A 108 -9.43 7.14 -10.18
N LEU A 109 -10.76 7.00 -10.16
CA LEU A 109 -11.45 5.91 -10.86
C LEU A 109 -11.48 6.17 -12.36
N LYS A 110 -11.65 7.43 -12.78
CA LYS A 110 -11.46 7.82 -14.18
C LYS A 110 -10.09 7.43 -14.72
N ARG A 111 -9.03 7.60 -13.93
CA ARG A 111 -7.68 7.17 -14.29
C ARG A 111 -7.52 5.66 -14.27
N LEU A 112 -7.96 5.02 -13.18
CA LEU A 112 -7.87 3.58 -12.98
C LEU A 112 -8.56 2.81 -14.11
N PHE A 113 -9.64 3.34 -14.67
CA PHE A 113 -10.47 2.75 -15.73
C PHE A 113 -10.50 3.58 -17.02
N SER A 114 -9.44 4.35 -17.29
CA SER A 114 -9.33 5.17 -18.50
C SER A 114 -9.46 4.33 -19.78
N ASP A 115 -8.79 3.18 -19.82
CA ASP A 115 -8.77 2.25 -20.96
C ASP A 115 -9.32 0.86 -20.60
N ASN A 116 -10.37 0.80 -19.77
CA ASN A 116 -10.89 -0.47 -19.23
C ASN A 116 -11.35 -1.49 -20.30
N GLN A 117 -11.66 -1.05 -21.52
CA GLN A 117 -11.99 -1.93 -22.65
C GLN A 117 -10.80 -2.74 -23.17
N ASN A 118 -9.56 -2.31 -22.89
CA ASN A 118 -8.33 -2.90 -23.40
C ASN A 118 -7.45 -3.55 -22.33
N PHE A 119 -7.98 -3.78 -21.12
CA PHE A 119 -7.18 -4.44 -20.08
C PHE A 119 -6.82 -5.87 -20.46
N SER A 120 -5.53 -6.15 -20.47
CA SER A 120 -5.01 -7.51 -20.39
C SER A 120 -4.94 -7.99 -18.95
N GLU A 121 -4.75 -9.29 -18.77
CA GLU A 121 -4.47 -9.87 -17.45
C GLU A 121 -3.24 -9.22 -16.79
N VAL A 122 -2.23 -8.90 -17.59
CA VAL A 122 -0.99 -8.25 -17.14
C VAL A 122 -1.28 -6.83 -16.65
N ASP A 123 -2.15 -6.07 -17.33
CA ASP A 123 -2.50 -4.70 -16.91
C ASP A 123 -3.20 -4.67 -15.56
N VAL A 124 -4.12 -5.60 -15.33
CA VAL A 124 -4.81 -5.73 -14.04
C VAL A 124 -3.83 -6.16 -12.96
N ARG A 125 -2.97 -7.15 -13.25
CA ARG A 125 -1.96 -7.61 -12.31
C ARG A 125 -0.99 -6.51 -11.90
N ASN A 126 -0.55 -5.69 -12.86
CA ASN A 126 0.35 -4.56 -12.63
C ASN A 126 -0.31 -3.44 -11.80
N LYS A 127 -1.64 -3.28 -11.88
CA LYS A 127 -2.38 -2.37 -11.00
C LYS A 127 -2.48 -2.90 -9.57
N ILE A 128 -2.62 -4.22 -9.41
CA ILE A 128 -2.73 -4.86 -8.08
C ILE A 128 -1.36 -4.91 -7.37
N VAL A 129 -0.31 -5.25 -8.11
CA VAL A 129 1.08 -5.34 -7.66
C VAL A 129 1.94 -4.48 -8.60
N GLN A 130 2.08 -3.20 -8.26
CA GLN A 130 2.79 -2.21 -9.07
C GLN A 130 4.22 -2.03 -8.58
N LYS A 131 5.18 -1.87 -9.50
CA LYS A 131 6.59 -1.60 -9.16
C LYS A 131 6.89 -0.12 -8.89
N ASP A 132 6.18 0.80 -9.54
CA ASP A 132 6.35 2.22 -9.25
C ASP A 132 5.83 2.56 -7.87
N ASN A 133 6.62 3.34 -7.14
CA ASN A 133 6.27 3.74 -5.80
C ASN A 133 5.10 4.73 -5.80
N ILE A 134 4.26 4.68 -4.77
CA ILE A 134 2.99 5.42 -4.74
C ILE A 134 3.16 6.95 -4.80
N LEU A 135 4.31 7.46 -4.35
CA LEU A 135 4.61 8.88 -4.37
C LEU A 135 4.94 9.35 -5.79
N TYR A 136 5.76 8.58 -6.51
CA TYR A 136 6.06 8.85 -7.91
C TYR A 136 4.80 8.79 -8.78
N GLN A 137 3.90 7.83 -8.53
CA GLN A 137 2.60 7.79 -9.22
C GLN A 137 1.81 9.10 -9.07
N GLU A 138 1.80 9.73 -7.87
CA GLU A 138 1.15 11.02 -7.67
C GLU A 138 1.92 12.19 -8.28
N ILE A 139 3.24 12.08 -8.39
CA ILE A 139 4.09 13.06 -9.10
C ILE A 139 3.83 13.01 -10.60
N GLU A 140 3.65 11.83 -11.20
CA GLU A 140 3.24 11.70 -12.61
C GLU A 140 1.90 12.40 -12.88
N LEU A 141 0.96 12.38 -11.91
CA LEU A 141 -0.28 13.16 -12.03
C LEU A 141 -0.01 14.66 -12.05
N ILE A 142 0.93 15.14 -11.22
CA ILE A 142 1.34 16.55 -11.17
C ILE A 142 1.98 16.96 -12.50
N LEU A 143 2.97 16.20 -12.98
CA LEU A 143 3.69 16.46 -14.22
C LEU A 143 2.77 16.37 -15.44
N GLY A 144 1.85 15.40 -15.46
CA GLY A 144 0.83 15.28 -16.50
C GLY A 144 -0.18 16.44 -16.52
N LYS A 145 -0.43 17.08 -15.37
CA LYS A 145 -1.31 18.25 -15.28
C LYS A 145 -0.60 19.55 -15.66
N PHE A 146 0.65 19.71 -15.27
CA PHE A 146 1.40 20.96 -15.38
C PHE A 146 2.64 20.76 -16.26
N SER A 147 2.58 21.21 -17.51
CA SER A 147 3.70 21.13 -18.46
C SER A 147 4.88 22.07 -18.12
N LYS A 148 4.69 22.99 -17.17
CA LYS A 148 5.70 23.90 -16.62
C LYS A 148 5.43 24.09 -15.13
N LYS A 149 6.44 24.53 -14.39
CA LYS A 149 6.35 24.85 -12.96
C LYS A 149 5.13 25.74 -12.67
N PRO A 150 4.12 25.24 -11.94
CA PRO A 150 2.94 26.03 -11.59
C PRO A 150 3.27 27.02 -10.47
N ASP A 151 2.38 27.97 -10.25
CA ASP A 151 2.39 28.75 -9.02
C ASP A 151 1.95 27.88 -7.82
N TYR A 152 2.25 28.38 -6.63
CA TYR A 152 1.96 27.71 -5.37
C TYR A 152 0.48 27.36 -5.19
N GLN A 153 -0.43 28.26 -5.54
CA GLN A 153 -1.85 28.10 -5.30
C GLN A 153 -2.43 27.02 -6.23
N SER A 154 -2.04 27.05 -7.51
CA SER A 154 -2.41 26.02 -8.49
C SER A 154 -1.95 24.62 -8.07
N LEU A 155 -0.70 24.48 -7.60
CA LEU A 155 -0.19 23.19 -7.13
C LEU A 155 -0.92 22.73 -5.87
N LYS A 156 -1.15 23.64 -4.92
CA LYS A 156 -1.86 23.34 -3.66
C LYS A 156 -3.28 22.83 -3.91
N GLU A 157 -4.02 23.47 -4.82
CA GLU A 157 -5.37 23.04 -5.19
C GLU A 157 -5.37 21.65 -5.82
N PHE A 158 -4.42 21.39 -6.72
CA PHE A 158 -4.28 20.09 -7.36
C PHE A 158 -3.93 18.98 -6.38
N ILE A 159 -2.90 19.17 -5.54
CA ILE A 159 -2.47 18.16 -4.56
C ILE A 159 -3.59 17.84 -3.55
N ASN A 160 -4.34 18.84 -3.10
CA ASN A 160 -5.46 18.59 -2.18
C ASN A 160 -6.56 17.71 -2.80
N ARG A 161 -6.77 17.84 -4.12
CA ARG A 161 -7.81 17.11 -4.84
C ARG A 161 -7.35 15.73 -5.34
N GLU A 162 -6.12 15.62 -5.83
CA GLU A 162 -5.66 14.46 -6.61
C GLU A 162 -4.60 13.60 -5.92
N CYS A 163 -3.87 14.15 -4.94
CA CYS A 163 -2.67 13.51 -4.37
C CYS A 163 -2.89 13.13 -2.91
N TYR A 164 -3.63 12.04 -2.70
CA TYR A 164 -4.00 11.52 -1.38
C TYR A 164 -2.77 11.16 -0.53
N TYR A 165 -1.77 10.49 -1.10
CA TYR A 165 -0.63 9.97 -0.37
C TYR A 165 0.37 11.06 0.03
N ILE A 166 0.67 12.00 -0.87
CA ILE A 166 1.44 13.21 -0.55
C ILE A 166 0.80 13.94 0.62
N ARG A 167 -0.51 14.21 0.55
CA ARG A 167 -1.24 14.94 1.59
C ARG A 167 -1.30 14.18 2.92
N SER A 168 -1.63 12.89 2.87
CA SER A 168 -2.02 12.12 4.07
C SER A 168 -0.86 11.42 4.76
N TYR A 169 0.26 11.18 4.07
CA TYR A 169 1.36 10.37 4.60
C TYR A 169 2.73 10.99 4.42
N TYR A 170 3.04 11.51 3.22
CA TYR A 170 4.41 11.87 2.87
C TYR A 170 4.75 13.35 3.06
N SER A 171 3.78 14.22 3.36
CA SER A 171 4.00 15.66 3.51
C SER A 171 5.10 16.02 4.51
N ALA A 172 5.26 15.27 5.60
CA ALA A 172 6.36 15.50 6.54
C ALA A 172 7.74 15.14 5.97
N LEU A 173 7.86 14.01 5.25
CA LEU A 173 9.12 13.57 4.66
C LEU A 173 9.54 14.48 3.50
N LEU A 174 8.60 14.82 2.63
CA LEU A 174 8.80 15.77 1.52
C LEU A 174 9.14 17.17 2.01
N GLY A 175 8.46 17.61 3.07
CA GLY A 175 8.54 18.96 3.59
C GLY A 175 9.63 19.18 4.64
N GLU A 176 10.50 18.21 4.93
CA GLU A 176 11.45 18.35 6.03
C GLU A 176 12.38 19.57 5.84
N ARG A 177 12.87 19.78 4.61
CA ARG A 177 13.70 20.95 4.24
C ARG A 177 12.87 22.17 3.82
N GLY A 178 11.57 21.98 3.57
CA GLY A 178 10.68 23.00 3.05
C GLY A 178 10.31 24.06 4.08
N LYS A 179 10.17 25.32 3.62
CA LYS A 179 9.62 26.42 4.42
C LYS A 179 8.10 26.37 4.36
N GLY A 180 7.41 26.68 5.45
CA GLY A 180 5.93 26.66 5.46
C GLY A 180 5.34 26.58 6.86
N ARG A 181 4.06 26.99 6.98
CA ARG A 181 3.32 26.96 8.25
C ARG A 181 2.82 25.56 8.58
N THR A 182 2.36 24.82 7.57
CA THR A 182 1.88 23.44 7.70
C THR A 182 2.80 22.45 7.01
N LEU A 183 2.72 21.15 7.36
CA LEU A 183 3.49 20.09 6.69
C LEU A 183 3.23 20.06 5.18
N LEU A 184 1.97 20.27 4.77
CA LEU A 184 1.61 20.32 3.36
C LEU A 184 2.24 21.54 2.68
N ASP A 185 2.21 22.73 3.31
CA ASP A 185 2.85 23.92 2.73
C ASP A 185 4.36 23.72 2.55
N LYS A 186 5.01 23.04 3.51
CA LYS A 186 6.44 22.70 3.39
C LYS A 186 6.69 21.74 2.23
N ALA A 187 5.91 20.67 2.11
CA ALA A 187 6.03 19.72 1.00
C ALA A 187 5.80 20.39 -0.36
N LEU A 188 4.80 21.27 -0.47
CA LEU A 188 4.52 22.05 -1.68
C LEU A 188 5.72 22.90 -2.09
N ASN A 189 6.33 23.61 -1.14
CA ASN A 189 7.50 24.43 -1.43
C ASN A 189 8.71 23.57 -1.84
N SER A 190 8.96 22.43 -1.18
CA SER A 190 10.00 21.49 -1.62
C SER A 190 9.76 21.00 -3.06
N LEU A 191 8.54 20.57 -3.39
CA LEU A 191 8.21 20.10 -4.76
C LEU A 191 8.37 21.21 -5.81
N LEU A 192 8.09 22.46 -5.46
CA LEU A 192 8.33 23.59 -6.36
C LEU A 192 9.83 23.89 -6.51
N GLU A 193 10.60 23.81 -5.44
CA GLU A 193 12.06 23.96 -5.47
C GLU A 193 12.70 22.85 -6.33
N ASP A 194 12.22 21.61 -6.20
CA ASP A 194 12.71 20.42 -6.90
C ASP A 194 12.02 20.17 -8.25
N TRP A 195 11.28 21.15 -8.81
CA TRP A 195 10.40 20.94 -9.97
C TRP A 195 11.09 20.23 -11.16
N ASP A 196 12.32 20.66 -11.48
CA ASP A 196 13.07 20.13 -12.62
C ASP A 196 13.66 18.72 -12.34
N ASN A 197 13.53 18.22 -11.11
CA ASN A 197 14.06 16.93 -10.66
C ASN A 197 12.95 16.01 -10.11
N LEU A 198 11.67 16.33 -10.33
CA LEU A 198 10.56 15.54 -9.79
C LEU A 198 10.54 14.08 -10.29
N GLU A 199 11.11 13.81 -11.47
CA GLU A 199 11.24 12.43 -11.99
C GLU A 199 12.13 11.55 -11.09
N ASN A 200 13.10 12.12 -10.38
CA ASN A 200 14.00 11.38 -9.49
C ASN A 200 13.26 10.71 -8.32
N TYR A 201 12.03 11.14 -8.02
CA TYR A 201 11.20 10.49 -7.01
C TYR A 201 10.80 9.05 -7.40
N GLN A 202 10.94 8.65 -8.66
CA GLN A 202 10.80 7.26 -9.08
C GLN A 202 11.79 6.35 -8.37
N GLU A 203 13.00 6.84 -8.08
CA GLU A 203 14.08 6.08 -7.45
C GLU A 203 13.87 5.86 -5.95
N LEU A 204 12.87 6.51 -5.34
CA LEU A 204 12.56 6.34 -3.93
C LEU A 204 12.23 4.88 -3.61
N ARG A 205 13.02 4.32 -2.71
CA ARG A 205 12.93 2.92 -2.26
C ARG A 205 11.86 2.75 -1.18
N ILE A 206 10.64 3.14 -1.53
CA ILE A 206 9.45 3.05 -0.68
C ILE A 206 8.44 2.07 -1.29
N CYS A 207 7.70 1.36 -0.45
CA CYS A 207 6.68 0.41 -0.88
C CYS A 207 5.48 0.43 0.07
N ASN A 208 4.26 0.54 -0.46
CA ASN A 208 3.05 0.37 0.32
C ASN A 208 2.56 -1.07 0.23
N LEU A 209 2.22 -1.66 1.38
CA LEU A 209 1.65 -3.00 1.50
C LEU A 209 0.27 -2.89 2.16
N GLU A 210 -0.73 -3.50 1.55
CA GLU A 210 -2.08 -3.60 2.13
C GLU A 210 -2.31 -5.00 2.69
N LEU A 211 -2.69 -5.10 3.97
CA LEU A 211 -2.99 -6.40 4.58
C LEU A 211 -4.24 -7.04 3.95
N VAL A 212 -5.22 -6.20 3.64
CA VAL A 212 -6.49 -6.53 3.00
C VAL A 212 -6.59 -5.69 1.72
N PRO A 213 -6.28 -6.25 0.55
CA PRO A 213 -6.07 -5.46 -0.67
C PRO A 213 -7.36 -4.96 -1.34
N PHE A 214 -8.52 -5.06 -0.67
CA PHE A 214 -9.81 -4.72 -1.27
C PHE A 214 -10.33 -3.38 -0.74
N ALA A 215 -10.89 -2.60 -1.66
CA ALA A 215 -11.46 -1.30 -1.38
C ALA A 215 -12.55 -1.37 -0.30
N SER A 216 -12.48 -0.47 0.69
CA SER A 216 -13.56 -0.28 1.64
C SER A 216 -13.60 1.15 2.19
N ARG A 217 -14.77 1.60 2.68
CA ARG A 217 -14.88 2.95 3.25
C ARG A 217 -14.18 3.05 4.60
N LYS A 218 -14.26 1.99 5.40
CA LYS A 218 -13.57 1.86 6.68
C LYS A 218 -13.17 0.42 6.92
N LYS A 219 -12.09 0.24 7.70
CA LYS A 219 -11.56 -1.06 8.15
C LYS A 219 -12.62 -2.10 8.56
N GLY A 220 -13.67 -1.67 9.26
CA GLY A 220 -14.74 -2.57 9.74
C GLY A 220 -15.64 -3.16 8.65
N ASP A 221 -15.63 -2.60 7.44
CA ASP A 221 -16.43 -3.08 6.32
C ASP A 221 -15.84 -4.38 5.72
N ILE A 222 -14.52 -4.57 5.83
CA ILE A 222 -13.82 -5.79 5.45
C ILE A 222 -12.79 -6.22 6.51
N THR A 223 -13.19 -7.17 7.35
CA THR A 223 -12.37 -7.67 8.46
C THR A 223 -11.44 -8.79 8.00
N LEU A 224 -10.31 -8.99 8.70
CA LEU A 224 -9.36 -10.08 8.42
C LEU A 224 -10.01 -11.47 8.35
N SER A 225 -10.99 -11.74 9.20
CA SER A 225 -11.72 -13.01 9.24
C SER A 225 -12.47 -13.33 7.94
N LYS A 226 -12.75 -12.32 7.13
CA LYS A 226 -13.44 -12.47 5.85
C LYS A 226 -12.49 -12.66 4.67
N VAL A 227 -11.18 -12.47 4.87
CA VAL A 227 -10.17 -12.46 3.82
C VAL A 227 -9.42 -13.79 3.81
N PRO A 228 -9.34 -14.49 2.67
CA PRO A 228 -8.54 -15.69 2.56
C PRO A 228 -7.08 -15.44 2.96
N LYS A 229 -6.52 -16.35 3.77
CA LYS A 229 -5.15 -16.21 4.28
C LYS A 229 -4.11 -15.99 3.19
N THR A 230 -4.31 -16.53 2.00
CA THR A 230 -3.40 -16.39 0.85
C THR A 230 -3.09 -14.94 0.50
N PHE A 231 -4.04 -14.01 0.70
CA PHE A 231 -3.77 -12.58 0.48
C PHE A 231 -2.84 -12.01 1.54
N THR A 232 -3.14 -12.22 2.81
CA THR A 232 -2.30 -11.74 3.92
C THR A 232 -0.95 -12.45 3.97
N ASP A 233 -0.88 -13.73 3.58
CA ASP A 233 0.33 -14.54 3.60
C ASP A 233 1.34 -13.99 2.57
N PHE A 234 0.86 -13.43 1.45
CA PHE A 234 1.72 -12.74 0.48
C PHE A 234 2.44 -11.55 1.08
N THR A 235 1.73 -10.60 1.70
CA THR A 235 2.37 -9.41 2.27
C THR A 235 3.21 -9.72 3.50
N VAL A 236 2.83 -10.71 4.30
CA VAL A 236 3.69 -11.21 5.38
C VAL A 236 4.96 -11.87 4.85
N SER A 237 4.86 -12.66 3.78
CA SER A 237 6.03 -13.29 3.15
C SER A 237 7.04 -12.24 2.63
N ILE A 238 6.56 -11.13 2.08
CA ILE A 238 7.40 -9.98 1.67
C ILE A 238 8.19 -9.46 2.88
N ILE A 239 7.52 -9.16 3.99
CA ILE A 239 8.16 -8.63 5.21
C ILE A 239 9.27 -9.57 5.69
N LEU A 240 8.94 -10.85 5.85
CA LEU A 240 9.89 -11.85 6.34
C LEU A 240 11.04 -12.08 5.35
N LYS A 241 10.80 -12.05 4.05
CA LYS A 241 11.85 -12.22 3.04
C LYS A 241 12.84 -11.07 3.08
N ARG A 242 12.35 -9.84 3.22
CA ARG A 242 13.22 -8.65 3.32
C ARG A 242 14.07 -8.67 4.58
N ILE A 243 13.51 -9.11 5.70
CA ILE A 243 14.28 -9.30 6.94
C ILE A 243 15.31 -10.43 6.77
N SER A 244 14.91 -11.57 6.17
CA SER A 244 15.81 -12.69 5.86
C SER A 244 16.99 -12.26 5.00
N ASN A 245 16.74 -11.53 3.90
CA ASN A 245 17.78 -11.00 3.02
C ASN A 245 18.75 -10.07 3.75
N HIS A 246 18.25 -9.20 4.63
CA HIS A 246 19.11 -8.37 5.46
C HIS A 246 19.96 -9.19 6.43
N LEU A 247 19.38 -10.20 7.10
CA LEU A 247 20.11 -11.10 8.00
C LEU A 247 21.20 -11.92 7.29
N LYS A 248 21.05 -12.18 5.98
CA LYS A 248 22.06 -12.79 5.12
C LYS A 248 23.17 -11.83 4.70
N GLY A 249 23.00 -10.52 4.91
CA GLY A 249 23.90 -9.49 4.39
C GLY A 249 23.67 -9.15 2.92
N ASN A 250 22.54 -9.58 2.34
CA ASN A 250 22.22 -9.40 0.92
C ASN A 250 21.45 -8.09 0.64
N SER A 251 21.02 -7.38 1.68
CA SER A 251 20.31 -6.12 1.51
C SER A 251 20.49 -5.17 2.70
N GLU A 252 20.21 -3.89 2.44
CA GLU A 252 20.02 -2.89 3.49
C GLU A 252 18.87 -3.27 4.44
N ARG A 253 18.88 -2.63 5.61
CA ARG A 253 17.92 -2.88 6.69
C ARG A 253 16.54 -2.36 6.29
N PRO A 254 15.52 -3.22 6.15
CA PRO A 254 14.16 -2.75 5.88
C PRO A 254 13.52 -2.13 7.12
N VAL A 255 12.58 -1.22 6.90
CA VAL A 255 11.80 -0.50 7.91
C VAL A 255 10.33 -0.69 7.59
N PHE A 256 9.54 -1.20 8.55
CA PHE A 256 8.09 -1.41 8.35
C PHE A 256 7.28 -0.55 9.31
N VAL A 257 6.32 0.22 8.80
CA VAL A 257 5.46 1.10 9.61
C VAL A 257 4.00 0.66 9.52
N PHE A 258 3.45 0.16 10.62
CA PHE A 258 2.10 -0.42 10.67
C PHE A 258 1.02 0.57 11.12
N ARG A 259 -0.07 0.72 10.35
CA ARG A 259 -1.27 1.49 10.76
C ARG A 259 -2.27 0.66 11.57
N SER A 260 -2.28 -0.66 11.38
CA SER A 260 -3.10 -1.62 12.14
C SER A 260 -2.21 -2.69 12.78
N ARG A 261 -1.34 -2.27 13.70
CA ARG A 261 -0.30 -3.13 14.29
C ARG A 261 -0.84 -4.46 14.80
N LYS A 262 -1.97 -4.46 15.52
CA LYS A 262 -2.57 -5.66 16.10
C LYS A 262 -2.84 -6.72 15.02
N GLU A 263 -3.53 -6.32 13.96
CA GLU A 263 -3.91 -7.20 12.85
C GLU A 263 -2.68 -7.69 12.07
N TRP A 264 -1.71 -6.80 11.82
CA TRP A 264 -0.46 -7.20 11.19
C TRP A 264 0.31 -8.22 12.04
N PHE A 265 0.44 -7.98 13.35
CA PHE A 265 1.17 -8.87 14.25
C PHE A 265 0.47 -10.21 14.40
N GLU A 266 -0.86 -10.24 14.46
CA GLU A 266 -1.65 -11.47 14.44
C GLU A 266 -1.33 -12.31 13.20
N ARG A 267 -1.36 -11.71 12.00
CA ARG A 267 -1.09 -12.40 10.74
C ARG A 267 0.36 -12.87 10.62
N ILE A 268 1.32 -12.04 11.04
CA ILE A 268 2.75 -12.41 11.02
C ILE A 268 3.01 -13.57 12.00
N ASN A 269 2.45 -13.54 13.22
CA ASN A 269 2.58 -14.64 14.19
C ASN A 269 2.00 -15.94 13.64
N ILE A 270 0.78 -15.90 13.08
CA ILE A 270 0.13 -17.08 12.48
C ILE A 270 0.98 -17.67 11.36
N PHE A 271 1.45 -16.82 10.44
CA PHE A 271 2.30 -17.25 9.33
C PHE A 271 3.59 -17.89 9.84
N ILE A 272 4.29 -17.24 10.78
CA ILE A 272 5.54 -17.75 11.34
C ILE A 272 5.34 -19.13 11.97
N ASN A 273 4.29 -19.29 12.78
CA ASN A 273 4.00 -20.55 13.46
C ASN A 273 3.82 -21.70 12.47
N SER A 274 3.06 -21.46 11.40
CA SER A 274 2.79 -22.46 10.37
C SER A 274 4.00 -22.73 9.47
N GLU A 275 4.71 -21.68 9.07
CA GLU A 275 5.75 -21.75 8.04
C GLU A 275 7.05 -22.34 8.60
N PHE A 276 7.37 -22.02 9.86
CA PHE A 276 8.61 -22.44 10.52
C PHE A 276 8.41 -23.59 11.51
N GLY A 277 7.19 -24.12 11.65
CA GLY A 277 6.86 -25.22 12.56
C GLY A 277 7.25 -24.90 14.00
N MET A 278 6.76 -23.77 14.52
CA MET A 278 7.06 -23.34 15.88
C MET A 278 6.33 -24.22 16.89
N SER A 279 7.02 -24.66 17.94
CA SER A 279 6.45 -25.52 19.00
C SER A 279 5.52 -24.74 19.94
N GLU A 280 5.75 -23.43 20.08
CA GLU A 280 4.95 -22.52 20.87
C GLU A 280 4.49 -21.35 20.00
N PRO A 281 3.38 -20.68 20.34
CA PRO A 281 2.93 -19.49 19.63
C PRO A 281 4.02 -18.41 19.62
N PHE A 282 4.49 -18.05 18.43
CA PHE A 282 5.44 -16.96 18.24
C PHE A 282 4.83 -15.63 18.70
N ASP A 283 5.64 -14.82 19.39
CA ASP A 283 5.28 -13.48 19.83
C ASP A 283 6.29 -12.45 19.31
N ILE A 284 5.90 -11.76 18.24
CA ILE A 284 6.69 -10.66 17.66
C ILE A 284 7.11 -9.63 18.70
N ALA A 285 6.24 -9.29 19.66
CA ALA A 285 6.49 -8.20 20.60
C ALA A 285 7.70 -8.47 21.51
N ASN A 286 8.04 -9.75 21.70
CA ASN A 286 9.16 -10.22 22.49
C ASN A 286 10.25 -10.89 21.63
N SER A 287 10.28 -10.63 20.33
CA SER A 287 11.26 -11.18 19.39
C SER A 287 12.16 -10.11 18.78
N GLU A 288 13.26 -10.51 18.16
CA GLU A 288 14.18 -9.63 17.43
C GLU A 288 13.55 -8.97 16.20
N LEU A 289 12.38 -9.44 15.73
CA LEU A 289 11.66 -8.79 14.64
C LEU A 289 11.20 -7.38 15.03
N ILE A 290 11.00 -7.11 16.32
CA ILE A 290 10.51 -5.81 16.80
C ILE A 290 11.44 -4.66 16.40
N ASP A 291 12.72 -4.93 16.16
CA ASP A 291 13.69 -3.91 15.79
C ASP A 291 13.47 -3.35 14.37
N TYR A 292 12.77 -4.08 13.50
CA TYR A 292 12.41 -3.66 12.14
C TYR A 292 11.08 -2.91 12.10
N PHE A 293 10.32 -2.94 13.20
CA PHE A 293 8.90 -2.60 13.21
C PHE A 293 8.62 -1.29 13.95
N TYR A 294 7.84 -0.46 13.26
CA TYR A 294 7.32 0.81 13.74
C TYR A 294 5.80 0.82 13.59
N GLU A 295 5.13 1.72 14.28
CA GLU A 295 3.68 1.88 14.18
C GLU A 295 3.30 3.36 14.13
N PHE A 296 2.19 3.65 13.50
CA PHE A 296 1.59 4.98 13.57
C PHE A 296 0.98 5.21 14.97
N SER A 297 1.16 6.41 15.51
CA SER A 297 0.58 6.83 16.78
C SER A 297 -0.96 6.94 16.74
N SER A 298 -1.53 7.08 15.54
CA SER A 298 -2.98 7.15 15.33
C SER A 298 -3.37 6.73 13.91
N GLN A 299 -4.66 6.50 13.68
CA GLN A 299 -5.19 6.09 12.38
C GLN A 299 -5.05 7.15 11.28
N ASN A 300 -4.92 8.44 11.62
CA ASN A 300 -4.82 9.54 10.64
C ASN A 300 -3.41 10.16 10.61
N ALA A 301 -2.44 9.49 11.22
CA ALA A 301 -1.09 10.01 11.34
C ALA A 301 -0.35 10.02 10.00
N VAL A 302 0.34 11.14 9.75
CA VAL A 302 1.36 11.35 8.70
C VAL A 302 2.67 10.68 9.13
N LEU A 303 3.51 10.21 8.17
CA LEU A 303 4.85 9.67 8.42
C LEU A 303 5.80 10.78 8.90
N SER A 304 5.73 11.13 10.18
CA SER A 304 6.59 12.11 10.82
C SER A 304 7.16 11.56 12.11
N ARG A 305 8.28 12.12 12.57
CA ARG A 305 8.93 11.71 13.83
C ARG A 305 7.96 11.67 15.02
N ASN A 306 7.07 12.65 15.14
CA ASN A 306 6.13 12.75 16.26
C ASN A 306 4.99 11.72 16.20
N ASN A 307 4.77 11.12 15.05
CA ASN A 307 3.67 10.24 14.75
C ASN A 307 4.06 8.78 14.57
N ILE A 308 5.36 8.47 14.62
CA ILE A 308 5.89 7.12 14.48
C ILE A 308 6.41 6.67 15.85
N LEU A 309 5.99 5.47 16.23
CA LEU A 309 6.42 4.81 17.45
C LEU A 309 7.22 3.56 17.10
N LYS A 310 8.21 3.22 17.93
CA LYS A 310 8.89 1.93 17.92
C LYS A 310 8.65 1.27 19.26
N ALA A 311 8.15 0.04 19.28
CA ALA A 311 7.79 -0.64 20.53
C ALA A 311 6.99 0.27 21.51
N ARG A 312 6.00 1.01 20.99
CA ARG A 312 5.17 2.00 21.74
C ARG A 312 5.88 3.24 22.31
N ARG A 313 7.19 3.42 22.08
CA ARG A 313 7.91 4.67 22.42
C ARG A 313 8.04 5.57 21.19
N LYS A 314 8.13 6.88 21.39
CA LYS A 314 8.52 7.81 20.32
C LYS A 314 9.93 7.48 19.82
N ILE A 315 10.14 7.66 18.51
CA ILE A 315 11.45 7.50 17.90
C ILE A 315 12.34 8.73 18.14
N ARG A 316 13.65 8.51 18.20
CA ARG A 316 14.63 9.58 18.36
C ARG A 316 14.92 10.26 17.01
N GLU A 317 15.63 11.38 17.06
CA GLU A 317 15.98 12.16 15.86
C GLU A 317 16.91 11.41 14.92
N ASP A 318 17.98 10.85 15.48
CA ASP A 318 18.96 10.01 14.79
C ASP A 318 18.27 8.83 14.09
N GLU A 319 17.31 8.20 14.77
CA GLU A 319 16.52 7.09 14.26
C GLU A 319 15.62 7.53 13.08
N PHE A 320 14.95 8.67 13.20
CA PHE A 320 14.12 9.22 12.11
C PHE A 320 14.98 9.65 10.90
N ASN A 321 16.09 10.34 11.16
CA ASN A 321 16.98 10.86 10.12
C ASN A 321 17.64 9.75 9.30
N SER A 322 18.07 8.67 9.96
CA SER A 322 18.76 7.55 9.31
C SER A 322 17.82 6.55 8.65
N GLY A 323 16.63 6.31 9.21
CA GLY A 323 15.69 5.30 8.72
C GLY A 323 14.60 5.81 7.78
N PHE A 324 14.32 7.11 7.77
CA PHE A 324 13.20 7.70 7.01
C PHE A 324 13.66 8.83 6.10
N LEU A 325 14.25 9.89 6.66
CA LEU A 325 14.61 11.06 5.88
C LEU A 325 15.78 10.82 4.92
N SER A 326 16.70 9.92 5.26
CA SER A 326 17.82 9.50 4.40
C SER A 326 17.37 9.04 3.02
N LEU A 327 16.16 8.48 2.90
CA LEU A 327 15.59 8.02 1.65
C LEU A 327 15.14 9.17 0.73
N PHE A 328 14.92 10.37 1.29
CA PHE A 328 14.38 11.55 0.61
C PHE A 328 15.45 12.65 0.43
N LYS A 329 16.74 12.30 0.52
CA LYS A 329 17.82 13.30 0.64
C LYS A 329 18.42 13.78 -0.66
#